data_AF-A0A2P6VTF8-F1
#
_entry.id   AF-A0A2P6VTF8-F1
#
_cell.length_a   1.000
_cell.length_b   1.000
_cell.length_c   1.000
_cell.angle_alpha   90.00
_cell.angle_beta   90.00
_cell.angle_gamma   90.00
#
_symmetry.space_group_name_H-M   'P 1'
#
loop_
_entity.id
_entity.type
_entity.pdbx_description
1 polymer ?
#
loop_
_entity_poly.entity_id
_entity_poly.type
_entity_poly.pdbx_seq_one_letter_code
_entity_poly.pdbx_strand_id
1 'polypeptide(L)'
;MAELGNTSRQWVKKWWDRFVEAGKSYDALEDQSSRPDTIHRKRDEYEDEILAAKERFPHFGAIKLKHVAEIPLSHTTIHKVLVDHELVDQRETTWRSDERFERPYANYLWQMDITQVPLPDGEIGFIC
;
A
#
# COMPACT_ATOMS: atom_id res chain seq x y z
N MET A 1 -33.13 -25.01 17.43
CA MET A 1 -32.58 -23.94 16.57
C MET A 1 -31.08 -24.11 16.34
N ALA A 2 -30.21 -23.99 17.37
CA ALA A 2 -28.76 -24.17 17.16
C ALA A 2 -28.36 -25.57 16.65
N GLU A 3 -28.97 -26.63 17.20
CA GLU A 3 -28.66 -28.02 16.79
C GLU A 3 -29.22 -28.42 15.42
N LEU A 4 -30.16 -27.64 14.89
CA LEU A 4 -30.75 -27.85 13.56
C LEU A 4 -29.92 -27.19 12.44
N GLY A 5 -29.06 -26.22 12.78
CA GLY A 5 -28.36 -25.38 11.81
C GLY A 5 -26.84 -25.43 11.87
N ASN A 6 -26.25 -26.39 12.60
CA ASN A 6 -24.80 -26.52 12.78
C ASN A 6 -24.10 -25.19 13.12
N THR A 7 -24.70 -24.39 14.01
CA THR A 7 -24.20 -23.06 14.39
C THR A 7 -24.12 -22.93 15.90
N SER A 8 -23.34 -21.96 16.38
CA SER A 8 -23.16 -21.76 17.82
C SER A 8 -24.41 -21.14 18.47
N ARG A 9 -24.68 -21.52 19.72
CA ARG A 9 -25.76 -20.91 20.51
C ARG A 9 -25.62 -19.39 20.66
N GLN A 10 -24.39 -18.90 20.76
CA GLN A 10 -24.08 -17.46 20.83
C GLN A 10 -24.45 -16.73 19.55
N TRP A 11 -24.18 -17.34 18.39
CA TRP A 11 -24.58 -16.80 17.09
C TRP A 11 -26.11 -16.70 17.00
N VAL A 12 -26.84 -17.77 17.32
CA VAL A 12 -28.32 -17.76 17.30
C VAL A 12 -28.89 -16.69 18.22
N LYS A 13 -28.35 -16.55 19.44
CA LYS A 13 -28.78 -15.53 20.39
C LYS A 13 -28.58 -14.12 19.83
N LYS A 14 -27.39 -13.81 19.30
CA LYS A 14 -27.07 -12.49 18.71
C LYS A 14 -28.07 -12.09 17.62
N TRP A 15 -28.39 -12.99 16.70
CA TRP A 15 -29.32 -12.69 15.61
C TRP A 15 -30.77 -12.65 16.06
N TRP A 16 -31.14 -13.48 17.06
CA TRP A 16 -32.48 -13.42 17.66
C TRP A 16 -32.72 -12.09 18.39
N ASP A 17 -31.76 -11.65 19.19
CA ASP A 17 -31.84 -10.38 19.91
C ASP A 17 -31.98 -9.22 18.92
N ARG A 18 -31.16 -9.18 17.86
CA ARG A 18 -31.28 -8.21 16.75
C ARG A 18 -32.64 -8.21 16.08
N PHE A 19 -33.16 -9.40 15.75
CA PHE A 19 -34.46 -9.54 15.10
C PHE A 19 -35.59 -9.01 15.99
N VAL A 20 -35.54 -9.29 17.29
CA VAL A 20 -36.56 -8.82 18.25
C VAL A 20 -36.46 -7.30 18.47
N GLU A 21 -35.25 -6.76 18.65
CA GLU A 21 -35.01 -5.33 18.88
C GLU A 21 -35.45 -4.46 17.69
N ALA A 22 -35.30 -4.96 16.47
CA ALA A 22 -35.72 -4.28 15.25
C ALA A 22 -37.19 -4.53 14.88
N GLY A 23 -38.02 -5.00 15.82
CA GLY A 23 -39.45 -5.18 15.59
C GLY A 23 -39.83 -6.36 14.70
N LYS A 24 -38.97 -7.39 14.64
CA LYS A 24 -39.14 -8.61 13.82
C LYS A 24 -39.12 -8.34 12.30
N SER A 25 -38.35 -7.34 11.87
CA SER A 25 -38.07 -7.11 10.45
C SER A 25 -36.93 -8.00 9.94
N TYR A 26 -37.04 -8.44 8.69
CA TYR A 26 -35.98 -9.15 7.98
C TYR A 26 -34.80 -8.23 7.63
N ASP A 27 -35.01 -6.92 7.51
CA ASP A 27 -33.95 -5.93 7.24
C ASP A 27 -32.90 -5.90 8.37
N ALA A 28 -33.30 -6.27 9.58
CA ALA A 28 -32.42 -6.38 10.73
C ALA A 28 -31.39 -7.51 10.64
N LEU A 29 -31.61 -8.44 9.70
CA LEU A 29 -30.74 -9.58 9.44
C LEU A 29 -29.70 -9.29 8.34
N GLU A 30 -29.70 -8.08 7.77
CA GLU A 30 -28.67 -7.66 6.81
C GLU A 30 -27.28 -7.58 7.45
N ASP A 31 -26.26 -7.68 6.60
CA ASP A 31 -24.87 -7.60 7.05
C ASP A 31 -24.57 -6.19 7.54
N GLN A 32 -24.17 -6.09 8.81
CA GLN A 32 -23.83 -4.83 9.45
C GLN A 32 -22.31 -4.64 9.44
N SER A 33 -21.87 -3.39 9.39
CA SER A 33 -20.45 -3.08 9.48
C SER A 33 -19.83 -3.72 10.72
N SER A 34 -18.77 -4.50 10.53
CA SER A 34 -17.94 -5.07 11.60
C SER A 34 -16.87 -4.09 12.10
N ARG A 35 -16.87 -2.87 11.55
CA ARG A 35 -15.90 -1.82 11.85
C ARG A 35 -16.12 -1.32 13.28
N PRO A 36 -15.07 -1.24 14.12
CA PRO A 36 -15.19 -0.67 15.47
C PRO A 36 -15.71 0.76 15.44
N ASP A 37 -16.58 1.11 16.41
CA ASP A 37 -17.14 2.47 16.54
C ASP A 37 -16.06 3.52 16.85
N THR A 38 -14.99 3.12 17.55
CA THR A 38 -13.87 3.99 17.88
C THR A 38 -12.67 3.66 16.99
N ILE A 39 -12.41 4.53 16.03
CA ILE A 39 -11.19 4.50 15.23
C ILE A 39 -10.42 5.78 15.52
N HIS A 40 -9.16 5.62 15.90
CA HIS A 40 -8.27 6.75 16.18
C HIS A 40 -8.09 7.57 14.89
N ARG A 41 -8.72 8.75 14.85
CA ARG A 41 -8.75 9.74 13.74
C ARG A 41 -7.42 10.45 13.48
N LYS A 42 -6.30 9.89 13.95
CA LYS A 42 -4.97 10.48 13.73
C LYS A 42 -4.68 10.73 12.25
N ARG A 43 -5.30 9.99 11.33
CA ARG A 43 -5.19 10.26 9.90
C ARG A 43 -5.69 11.67 9.55
N ASP A 44 -6.89 12.02 10.01
CA ASP A 44 -7.61 13.24 9.63
C ASP A 44 -6.85 14.49 10.14
N GLU A 45 -6.15 14.37 11.28
CA GLU A 45 -5.34 15.45 11.87
C GLU A 45 -4.15 15.87 11.00
N TYR A 46 -3.57 14.95 10.22
CA TYR A 46 -2.38 15.22 9.39
C TYR A 46 -2.71 15.27 7.88
N GLU A 47 -3.99 15.22 7.51
CA GLU A 47 -4.40 15.18 6.11
C GLU A 47 -3.95 16.43 5.35
N ASP A 48 -4.20 17.62 5.91
CA ASP A 48 -3.78 18.89 5.32
C ASP A 48 -2.24 18.98 5.16
N GLU A 49 -1.49 18.46 6.12
CA GLU A 49 -0.02 18.44 6.08
C GLU A 49 0.50 17.50 4.99
N ILE A 50 -0.14 16.33 4.80
CA ILE A 50 0.18 15.40 3.72
C ILE A 50 -0.06 16.06 2.35
N LEU A 51 -1.19 16.75 2.18
CA LEU A 51 -1.54 17.43 0.94
C LEU A 51 -0.59 18.59 0.63
N ALA A 52 -0.28 19.42 1.63
CA ALA A 52 0.69 20.50 1.48
C ALA A 52 2.10 19.96 1.12
N ALA A 53 2.52 18.86 1.73
CA ALA A 53 3.79 18.22 1.40
C ALA A 53 3.80 17.66 -0.03
N LYS A 54 2.69 17.08 -0.49
CA LYS A 54 2.53 16.57 -1.85
C LYS A 54 2.53 17.70 -2.89
N GLU A 55 1.87 18.82 -2.60
CA GLU A 55 1.88 20.00 -3.47
C GLU A 55 3.29 20.60 -3.59
N ARG A 56 4.01 20.69 -2.47
CA ARG A 56 5.41 21.16 -2.45
C ARG A 56 6.36 20.19 -3.15
N PHE A 57 6.11 18.88 -3.08
CA PHE A 57 6.94 17.84 -3.69
C PHE A 57 6.11 16.86 -4.55
N PRO A 58 5.66 17.27 -5.75
CA PRO A 58 4.72 16.49 -6.56
C PRO A 58 5.23 15.09 -6.93
N HIS A 59 6.54 14.93 -7.11
CA HIS A 59 7.16 13.66 -7.53
C HIS A 59 7.45 12.71 -6.35
N PHE A 60 7.22 13.13 -5.11
CA PHE A 60 7.53 12.30 -3.95
C PHE A 60 6.38 11.32 -3.66
N GLY A 61 6.78 10.08 -3.38
CA GLY A 61 5.90 9.04 -2.88
C GLY A 61 5.79 9.09 -1.35
N ALA A 62 4.86 8.30 -0.81
CA ALA A 62 4.49 8.35 0.61
C ALA A 62 5.67 8.15 1.59
N ILE A 63 6.67 7.32 1.24
CA ILE A 63 7.89 7.13 2.07
C ILE A 63 8.68 8.44 2.18
N LYS A 64 8.94 9.11 1.04
CA LYS A 64 9.71 10.36 1.02
C LYS A 64 8.94 11.48 1.72
N LEU A 65 7.63 11.57 1.49
CA LEU A 65 6.78 12.58 2.12
C LEU A 65 6.76 12.43 3.64
N LYS A 66 6.69 11.18 4.16
CA LYS A 66 6.81 10.91 5.59
C LYS A 66 8.06 11.54 6.20
N HIS A 67 9.20 11.41 5.53
CA HIS A 67 10.49 11.89 6.04
C HIS A 67 10.66 13.40 5.90
N VAL A 68 10.18 13.98 4.80
CA VAL A 68 10.37 15.41 4.50
C VAL A 68 9.41 16.30 5.27
N ALA A 69 8.20 15.80 5.56
CA ALA A 69 7.21 16.51 6.37
C ALA A 69 7.14 15.97 7.82
N GLU A 70 8.05 15.08 8.22
CA GLU A 70 8.17 14.54 9.59
C GLU A 70 6.84 14.00 10.19
N ILE A 71 5.93 13.52 9.34
CA ILE A 71 4.57 13.14 9.71
C ILE A 71 4.61 11.84 10.55
N PRO A 72 4.01 11.81 11.76
CA PRO A 72 4.03 10.66 12.65
C PRO A 72 3.03 9.55 12.24
N LEU A 73 2.84 9.36 10.94
CA LEU A 73 1.99 8.32 10.36
C LEU A 73 2.82 7.28 9.62
N SER A 74 2.24 6.09 9.44
CA SER A 74 2.83 5.08 8.58
C SER A 74 2.82 5.56 7.12
N HIS A 75 3.83 5.17 6.34
CA HIS A 75 3.86 5.49 4.91
C HIS A 75 2.64 4.89 4.18
N THR A 76 2.08 3.77 4.67
CA THR A 76 0.86 3.16 4.13
C THR A 76 -0.38 4.04 4.39
N THR A 77 -0.49 4.65 5.57
CA THR A 77 -1.58 5.60 5.88
C THR A 77 -1.48 6.84 5.00
N ILE A 78 -0.27 7.38 4.84
CA ILE A 78 -0.01 8.51 3.94
C ILE A 78 -0.39 8.14 2.50
N HIS A 79 -0.02 6.95 2.04
CA HIS A 79 -0.40 6.46 0.71
C HIS A 79 -1.92 6.36 0.53
N LYS A 80 -2.66 5.87 1.54
CA LYS A 80 -4.13 5.84 1.52
C LYS A 80 -4.74 7.23 1.39
N VAL A 81 -4.22 8.22 2.13
CA VAL A 81 -4.65 9.62 1.97
C VAL A 81 -4.42 10.10 0.54
N LEU A 82 -3.22 9.88 -0.02
CA LEU A 82 -2.94 10.29 -1.39
C LEU A 82 -3.82 9.58 -2.44
N VAL A 83 -4.18 8.32 -2.19
CA VAL A 83 -5.10 7.54 -3.03
C VAL A 83 -6.53 8.09 -2.96
N ASP A 84 -7.02 8.39 -1.75
CA ASP A 84 -8.37 8.93 -1.54
C ASP A 84 -8.54 10.32 -2.18
N HIS A 85 -7.44 11.07 -2.33
CA HIS A 85 -7.39 12.37 -3.03
C HIS A 85 -6.96 12.28 -4.51
N GLU A 86 -6.87 11.09 -5.09
CA GLU A 86 -6.51 10.88 -6.50
C GLU A 86 -5.11 11.43 -6.90
N LEU A 87 -4.19 11.55 -5.93
CA LEU A 87 -2.83 12.10 -6.11
C LEU A 87 -1.77 11.04 -6.47
N VAL A 88 -2.21 9.81 -6.75
CA VAL A 88 -1.37 8.68 -7.14
C VAL A 88 -2.02 7.93 -8.30
N ASP A 89 -1.25 7.67 -9.35
CA ASP A 89 -1.69 6.77 -10.42
C ASP A 89 -1.73 5.33 -9.88
N GLN A 90 -2.93 4.76 -9.82
CA GLN A 90 -3.17 3.38 -9.37
C GLN A 90 -3.07 2.36 -10.51
N ARG A 91 -2.72 2.80 -11.73
CA ARG A 91 -2.52 1.87 -12.83
C ARG A 91 -1.48 0.82 -12.45
N GLU A 92 -1.85 -0.44 -12.65
CA GLU A 92 -0.90 -1.53 -12.57
C GLU A 92 0.24 -1.24 -13.53
N THR A 93 1.46 -1.21 -13.01
CA THR A 93 2.63 -1.12 -13.87
C THR A 93 2.70 -2.42 -14.64
N THR A 94 2.28 -2.39 -15.90
CA THR A 94 2.55 -3.48 -16.83
C THR A 94 4.03 -3.44 -17.14
N TRP A 95 4.81 -4.18 -16.38
CA TRP A 95 6.16 -4.54 -16.79
C TRP A 95 5.99 -5.33 -18.09
N ARG A 96 6.58 -4.85 -19.19
CA ARG A 96 6.80 -5.75 -20.30
C ARG A 96 7.59 -6.92 -19.76
N SER A 97 7.13 -8.13 -20.01
CA SER A 97 8.00 -9.29 -19.88
C SER A 97 9.06 -9.13 -20.97
N ASP A 98 10.10 -8.36 -20.69
CA ASP A 98 11.31 -8.46 -21.46
C ASP A 98 11.71 -9.94 -21.37
N GLU A 99 11.83 -10.59 -22.52
CA GLU A 99 12.27 -11.97 -22.56
C GLU A 99 13.54 -12.08 -21.71
N ARG A 100 13.54 -13.06 -20.81
CA ARG A 100 14.67 -13.26 -19.93
C ARG A 100 15.88 -13.53 -20.82
N PHE A 101 16.94 -12.75 -20.63
CA PHE A 101 18.17 -12.92 -21.39
C PHE A 101 18.77 -14.30 -21.09
N GLU A 102 18.52 -15.26 -21.97
CA GLU A 102 19.03 -16.62 -21.89
C GLU A 102 20.08 -16.85 -22.96
N ARG A 103 21.20 -17.48 -22.57
CA ARG A 103 22.29 -17.84 -23.47
C ARG A 103 22.54 -19.34 -23.41
N PRO A 104 22.86 -19.98 -24.54
CA PRO A 104 22.94 -21.45 -24.62
C PRO A 104 24.12 -22.06 -23.85
N TYR A 105 25.15 -21.26 -23.52
CA TYR A 105 26.31 -21.73 -22.74
C TYR A 105 26.96 -20.58 -21.96
N ALA A 106 27.69 -20.92 -20.89
CA ALA A 106 28.56 -19.99 -20.19
C ALA A 106 29.62 -19.43 -21.17
N ASN A 107 30.02 -18.16 -21.02
CA ASN A 107 30.94 -17.45 -21.91
C ASN A 107 30.45 -17.26 -23.37
N TYR A 108 29.14 -17.38 -23.63
CA TYR A 108 28.56 -17.09 -24.96
C TYR A 108 28.80 -15.66 -25.44
N LEU A 109 28.78 -14.69 -24.52
CA LEU A 109 29.08 -13.30 -24.78
C LEU A 109 29.96 -12.79 -23.64
N TRP A 110 31.09 -12.19 -24.01
CA TRP A 110 31.95 -11.49 -23.08
C TRP A 110 31.54 -10.03 -23.08
N GLN A 111 31.01 -9.57 -21.96
CA GLN A 111 30.78 -8.15 -21.74
C GLN A 111 31.97 -7.63 -20.94
N MET A 112 32.66 -6.64 -21.49
CA MET A 112 33.71 -5.91 -20.79
C MET A 112 33.10 -4.57 -20.38
N ASP A 113 33.09 -4.29 -19.09
CA ASP A 113 32.72 -2.97 -18.60
C ASP A 113 34.00 -2.16 -18.43
N ILE A 114 34.10 -1.04 -19.12
CA ILE A 114 35.32 -0.23 -19.10
C ILE A 114 35.10 0.90 -18.10
N THR A 115 35.86 0.88 -17.02
CA THR A 115 35.84 1.92 -16.00
C THR A 115 37.00 2.89 -16.19
N GLN A 116 36.73 4.18 -16.09
CA GLN A 116 37.75 5.24 -16.08
C GLN A 116 38.38 5.34 -14.69
N VAL A 117 39.71 5.39 -14.63
CA VAL A 117 40.46 5.50 -13.39
C VAL A 117 41.45 6.65 -13.50
N PRO A 118 41.50 7.57 -12.52
CA PRO A 118 42.51 8.61 -12.50
C PRO A 118 43.89 8.00 -12.23
N LEU A 119 44.88 8.35 -13.06
CA LEU A 119 46.28 7.95 -12.90
C LEU A 119 47.05 8.98 -12.06
N PRO A 120 48.20 8.59 -11.45
CA PRO A 120 48.98 9.47 -10.58
C PRO A 120 49.55 10.72 -11.26
N ASP A 121 49.70 10.69 -12.57
CA ASP A 121 50.15 11.81 -13.43
C ASP A 121 49.00 12.75 -13.85
N GLY A 122 47.76 12.46 -13.43
CA GLY A 122 46.57 13.23 -13.75
C GLY A 122 45.89 12.83 -15.06
N GLU A 123 46.40 11.82 -15.76
CA GLU A 123 45.72 11.26 -16.94
C GLU A 123 44.56 10.34 -16.55
N ILE A 124 43.66 10.08 -17.50
CA ILE A 124 42.57 9.11 -17.32
C ILE A 124 42.97 7.80 -17.99
N GLY A 125 43.16 6.76 -17.18
CA GLY A 125 43.32 5.40 -17.63
C GLY A 125 41.98 4.69 -17.78
N PHE A 126 41.95 3.62 -18.56
CA PHE A 126 40.80 2.75 -18.72
C PHE A 126 41.16 1.33 -18.30
N ILE A 127 40.35 0.71 -17.45
CA ILE A 127 40.48 -0.69 -17.06
C ILE A 127 39.19 -1.43 -17.39
N CYS A 128 39.30 -2.70 -17.77
CA CYS A 128 38.18 -3.62 -17.98
C CYS A 128 38.03 -4.59 -16.83
#